data_AF-R6CG61-F1
#
_entry.id   AF-R6CG61-F1
#
_cell.length_a   1.000
_cell.length_b   1.000
_cell.length_c   1.000
_cell.angle_alpha   90.00
_cell.angle_beta   90.00
_cell.angle_gamma   90.00
#
_symmetry.space_group_name_H-M   'P 1'
#
loop_
_entity.id
_entity.type
_entity.pdbx_description
1 polymer ?
#
loop_
_entity_poly.entity_id
_entity_poly.type
_entity_poly.pdbx_seq_one_letter_code
_entity_poly.pdbx_strand_id
1 'polypeptide(L)'
;MQVLYKDEEGFLAVMEVTKAAYIEDEELMEICGPEEDIAVAIDAKSAEKAIRELYANGKADLSAYEYQDRDFDDDDFDDDDEDDEDDLFDRMIDMDFRTLGKDGVIFRDDE
;
A
#
# COMPACT_ATOMS: atom_id res chain seq x y z
N MET A 1 9.00 1.34 -3.33
CA MET A 1 8.23 1.15 -2.08
C MET A 1 8.00 -0.35 -1.90
N GLN A 2 7.50 -0.83 -0.77
CA GLN A 2 7.28 -2.27 -0.55
C GLN A 2 5.91 -2.53 0.08
N VAL A 3 5.19 -3.53 -0.40
CA VAL A 3 3.92 -3.97 0.22
C VAL A 3 4.05 -5.40 0.72
N LEU A 4 3.49 -5.67 1.89
CA LEU A 4 3.23 -7.02 2.35
C LEU A 4 1.80 -7.38 1.94
N TYR A 5 1.61 -8.40 1.11
CA TYR A 5 0.29 -8.85 0.68
C TYR A 5 0.18 -10.37 0.89
N LYS A 6 -1.04 -10.87 0.72
CA LYS A 6 -1.31 -12.30 0.75
C LYS A 6 -1.52 -12.78 -0.69
N ASP A 7 -0.67 -13.70 -1.13
CA ASP A 7 -0.68 -14.23 -2.49
C ASP A 7 -1.88 -15.17 -2.75
N GLU A 8 -2.09 -15.61 -3.99
CA GLU A 8 -3.18 -16.53 -4.40
C GLU A 8 -3.21 -17.81 -3.57
N GLU A 9 -2.03 -18.33 -3.22
CA GLU A 9 -1.89 -19.53 -2.39
C GLU A 9 -2.13 -19.26 -0.89
N GLY A 10 -2.35 -18.01 -0.52
CA GLY A 10 -2.63 -17.56 0.84
C GLY A 10 -1.38 -17.36 1.70
N PHE A 11 -0.20 -17.32 1.09
CA PHE A 11 1.06 -17.04 1.77
C PHE A 11 1.34 -15.54 1.83
N LEU A 12 2.04 -15.13 2.88
CA LEU A 12 2.51 -13.75 3.03
C LEU A 12 3.71 -13.52 2.12
N ALA A 13 3.59 -12.57 1.21
CA ALA A 13 4.62 -12.19 0.25
C ALA A 13 4.92 -10.69 0.35
N VAL A 14 6.16 -10.32 0.09
CA VAL A 14 6.56 -8.91 0.01
C VAL A 14 6.93 -8.61 -1.44
N MET A 15 6.27 -7.61 -2.01
CA MET A 15 6.54 -7.13 -3.36
C MET A 15 7.12 -5.72 -3.32
N GLU A 16 8.12 -5.46 -4.17
CA GLU A 16 8.55 -4.11 -4.48
C GLU A 16 7.52 -3.46 -5.39
N VAL A 17 7.14 -2.23 -5.08
CA VAL A 17 6.09 -1.52 -5.82
C VAL A 17 6.55 -0.14 -6.21
N THR A 18 6.12 0.30 -7.38
CA THR A 18 6.46 1.60 -7.98
C THR A 18 5.36 2.61 -7.74
N LYS A 19 4.10 2.18 -7.75
CA LYS A 19 2.91 2.99 -7.49
C LYS A 19 1.79 2.13 -6.91
N ALA A 20 0.87 2.75 -6.20
CA ALA A 20 -0.36 2.10 -5.77
C ALA A 20 -1.52 3.11 -5.85
N ALA A 21 -2.66 2.67 -6.32
CA ALA A 21 -3.84 3.48 -6.57
C ALA A 21 -5.09 2.81 -5.99
N TYR A 22 -6.06 3.61 -5.55
CA TYR A 22 -7.34 3.10 -5.07
C TYR A 22 -8.43 3.40 -6.10
N ILE A 23 -9.25 2.39 -6.39
CA ILE A 23 -10.34 2.46 -7.37
C ILE A 23 -11.66 2.45 -6.60
N GLU A 24 -12.25 3.62 -6.45
CA GLU A 24 -13.47 3.82 -5.65
C GLU A 24 -14.67 3.04 -6.20
N ASP A 25 -14.81 2.97 -7.52
CA ASP A 25 -15.91 2.27 -8.20
C ASP A 25 -15.95 0.77 -7.86
N GLU A 26 -14.81 0.20 -7.50
CA GLU A 26 -14.66 -1.25 -7.35
C GLU A 26 -14.26 -1.68 -5.94
N GLU A 27 -13.96 -0.72 -5.07
CA GLU A 27 -13.46 -0.97 -3.72
C GLU A 27 -12.21 -1.86 -3.74
N LEU A 28 -11.33 -1.59 -4.71
CA LEU A 28 -10.07 -2.29 -4.93
C LEU A 28 -8.89 -1.32 -4.86
N MET A 29 -7.76 -1.79 -4.38
CA MET A 29 -6.49 -1.09 -4.49
C MET A 29 -5.60 -1.85 -5.46
N GLU A 30 -5.18 -1.14 -6.49
CA GLU A 30 -4.22 -1.59 -7.47
C GLU A 30 -2.81 -1.25 -7.00
N ILE A 31 -1.91 -2.19 -7.21
CA ILE A 31 -0.54 -2.13 -6.73
C ILE A 31 0.37 -2.53 -7.89
N CYS A 32 1.16 -1.57 -8.36
CA CYS A 32 2.00 -1.75 -9.51
C CYS A 32 3.36 -2.35 -9.11
N GLY A 33 3.59 -3.59 -9.53
CA GLY A 33 4.83 -4.33 -9.31
C GLY A 33 5.83 -4.15 -10.46
N PRO A 34 7.05 -4.69 -10.33
CA PRO A 34 8.05 -4.65 -11.40
C PRO A 34 7.78 -5.66 -12.52
N GLU A 35 7.02 -6.73 -12.23
CA GLU A 35 6.75 -7.82 -13.16
C GLU A 35 5.26 -7.95 -13.48
N GLU A 36 4.41 -7.81 -12.47
CA GLU A 36 2.95 -7.94 -12.58
C GLU A 36 2.28 -6.96 -11.61
N ASP A 37 1.11 -6.47 -12.01
CA ASP A 37 0.25 -5.65 -11.16
C ASP A 37 -0.70 -6.55 -10.38
N ILE A 38 -1.00 -6.15 -9.15
CA ILE A 38 -1.91 -6.91 -8.27
C ILE A 38 -3.02 -6.01 -7.77
N ALA A 39 -4.20 -6.60 -7.57
CA ALA A 39 -5.31 -5.92 -6.93
C ALA A 39 -5.63 -6.56 -5.59
N VAL A 40 -6.02 -5.74 -4.61
CA VAL A 40 -6.49 -6.21 -3.31
C VAL A 40 -7.84 -5.60 -2.98
N ALA A 41 -8.74 -6.37 -2.39
CA ALA A 41 -10.05 -5.91 -1.95
C ALA A 41 -9.95 -5.13 -0.63
N ILE A 42 -10.10 -3.81 -0.69
CA ILE A 42 -9.87 -2.91 0.45
C ILE A 42 -10.83 -1.73 0.38
N ASP A 43 -11.29 -1.27 1.54
CA ASP A 43 -12.16 -0.09 1.61
C ASP A 43 -11.37 1.22 1.41
N ALA A 44 -12.04 2.27 0.91
CA ALA A 44 -11.45 3.58 0.65
C ALA A 44 -10.62 4.14 1.81
N LYS A 45 -11.11 4.01 3.06
CA LYS A 45 -10.42 4.57 4.23
C LYS A 45 -9.14 3.82 4.53
N SER A 46 -9.18 2.50 4.40
CA SER A 46 -8.02 1.64 4.58
C SER A 46 -7.01 1.80 3.45
N ALA A 47 -7.48 1.97 2.21
CA ALA A 47 -6.63 2.20 1.05
C ALA A 47 -5.89 3.53 1.13
N GLU A 48 -6.60 4.63 1.42
CA GLU A 48 -5.99 5.95 1.63
C GLU A 48 -4.90 5.90 2.70
N LYS A 49 -5.19 5.22 3.82
CA LYS A 49 -4.22 5.03 4.89
C LYS A 49 -3.01 4.21 4.42
N ALA A 50 -3.24 3.11 3.71
CA ALA A 50 -2.17 2.24 3.22
C ALA A 50 -1.28 2.97 2.19
N ILE A 51 -1.87 3.70 1.24
CA ILE A 51 -1.18 4.55 0.26
C ILE A 51 -0.35 5.60 1.01
N ARG A 52 -0.94 6.33 1.94
CA ARG A 52 -0.22 7.30 2.77
C ARG A 52 0.98 6.68 3.49
N GLU A 53 0.79 5.52 4.12
CA GLU A 53 1.88 4.81 4.80
C GLU A 53 2.95 4.33 3.81
N LEU A 54 2.55 3.90 2.61
CA LEU A 54 3.44 3.48 1.55
C LEU A 54 4.34 4.63 1.07
N TYR A 55 3.76 5.81 0.82
CA TYR A 55 4.52 6.99 0.37
C TYR A 55 5.31 7.64 1.51
N ALA A 56 4.83 7.60 2.76
CA ALA A 56 5.52 8.20 3.91
C ALA A 56 6.66 7.31 4.46
N ASN A 57 6.42 6.01 4.61
CA ASN A 57 7.37 5.06 5.22
C ASN A 57 8.06 4.15 4.19
N GLY A 58 7.62 4.19 2.93
CA GLY A 58 8.07 3.26 1.91
C GLY A 58 7.50 1.85 2.06
N LYS A 59 6.60 1.60 3.02
CA LYS A 59 6.09 0.28 3.39
C LYS A 59 4.60 0.31 3.74
N ALA A 60 3.82 -0.63 3.22
CA ALA A 60 2.43 -0.84 3.62
C ALA A 60 2.11 -2.32 3.88
N ASP A 61 1.17 -2.56 4.78
CA ASP A 61 0.66 -3.89 5.10
C ASP A 61 -0.76 -4.06 4.53
N LEU A 62 -0.86 -4.97 3.57
CA LEU A 62 -2.08 -5.35 2.87
C LEU A 62 -2.40 -6.85 3.06
N SER A 63 -1.69 -7.53 3.96
CA SER A 63 -1.87 -8.96 4.23
C SER A 63 -3.23 -9.33 4.80
N ALA A 64 -3.94 -8.32 5.34
CA ALA A 64 -5.28 -8.45 5.86
C ALA A 64 -6.35 -8.49 4.76
N TYR A 65 -6.01 -8.09 3.54
CA TYR A 65 -6.93 -7.98 2.41
C TYR A 65 -6.78 -9.17 1.46
N GLU A 66 -7.88 -9.45 0.75
CA GLU A 66 -7.93 -10.58 -0.18
C GLU A 66 -7.36 -10.15 -1.53
N TYR A 67 -6.46 -10.97 -2.08
CA TYR A 67 -5.97 -10.81 -3.44
C TYR A 67 -7.14 -10.95 -4.41
N GLN A 68 -7.22 -10.03 -5.35
CA GLN A 68 -8.17 -10.05 -6.44
C GLN A 68 -7.40 -10.25 -7.73
N ASP A 69 -7.68 -11.40 -8.36
CA ASP A 69 -7.15 -11.79 -9.66
C ASP A 69 -7.80 -10.91 -10.73
N ARG A 70 -7.14 -9.79 -11.02
CA ARG A 70 -7.61 -8.78 -11.95
C ARG A 70 -6.45 -8.33 -12.81
N ASP A 71 -6.52 -8.66 -14.09
CA ASP A 71 -5.61 -8.11 -15.11
C ASP A 71 -5.97 -6.63 -15.32
N PHE A 72 -5.20 -5.71 -14.73
CA PHE A 72 -5.17 -4.34 -15.20
C PHE A 72 -4.32 -4.32 -16.46
N ASP A 73 -4.93 -4.02 -17.61
CA ASP A 73 -4.17 -3.74 -18.82
C ASP A 73 -3.36 -2.45 -18.56
N ASP A 74 -2.04 -2.50 -18.82
CA ASP A 74 -1.00 -1.47 -18.64
C ASP A 74 -1.31 -0.09 -19.32
N ASP A 75 -2.49 0.05 -19.93
CA ASP A 75 -3.00 1.24 -20.63
C ASP A 75 -4.03 2.07 -19.81
N ASP A 76 -4.49 1.61 -18.62
CA ASP A 76 -5.48 2.36 -17.80
C ASP A 76 -4.83 3.40 -16.87
N PHE A 77 -3.51 3.54 -16.95
CA PHE A 77 -2.71 4.47 -16.17
C PHE A 77 -2.74 5.88 -16.79
N ASP A 78 -3.92 6.52 -16.83
CA ASP A 78 -4.00 7.95 -17.15
C ASP A 78 -3.42 8.73 -15.96
N ASP A 79 -2.37 9.50 -16.24
CA ASP A 79 -1.53 10.27 -15.31
C ASP A 79 -2.27 11.52 -14.79
N ASP A 80 -3.51 11.35 -14.29
CA ASP A 80 -4.29 12.44 -13.70
C ASP A 80 -3.89 12.62 -12.24
N ASP A 81 -2.63 13.07 -12.06
CA ASP A 81 -2.16 13.76 -10.86
C ASP A 81 -2.90 15.13 -10.79
N GLU A 82 -4.21 15.14 -10.50
CA GLU A 82 -4.91 16.31 -9.95
C GLU A 82 -4.65 16.39 -8.44
N ASP A 83 -3.46 16.90 -8.18
CA ASP A 83 -2.90 17.40 -6.93
C ASP A 83 -3.81 18.48 -6.29
N ASP A 84 -4.76 18.09 -5.43
CA ASP A 84 -5.58 19.08 -4.67
C ASP A 84 -6.06 18.62 -3.27
N GLU A 85 -5.26 17.87 -2.51
CA GLU A 85 -5.54 17.59 -1.07
C GLU A 85 -4.34 17.72 -0.10
N ASP A 86 -3.30 18.45 -0.51
CA ASP A 86 -2.09 18.72 0.28
C ASP A 86 -2.33 19.48 1.61
N ASP A 87 -3.51 20.04 1.85
CA ASP A 87 -3.79 20.86 3.05
C ASP A 87 -4.40 20.08 4.25
N LEU A 88 -4.78 18.81 4.10
CA LEU A 88 -5.37 18.02 5.21
C LEU A 88 -4.36 17.08 5.88
N PHE A 89 -3.35 16.62 5.14
CA PHE A 89 -2.39 15.63 5.61
C PHE A 89 -1.36 16.21 6.60
N ASP A 90 -1.01 17.49 6.46
CA ASP A 90 -0.03 18.19 7.33
C ASP A 90 -0.52 18.42 8.76
N ARG A 91 -1.84 18.44 9.02
CA ARG A 91 -2.38 18.70 10.36
C ARG A 91 -2.41 17.47 11.28
N MET A 92 -2.38 16.25 10.73
CA MET A 92 -2.42 15.02 11.52
C MET A 92 -1.03 14.43 11.80
N ILE A 93 0.00 14.74 10.98
CA ILE A 93 1.38 14.29 11.21
C ILE A 93 2.04 14.98 12.41
N ASP A 94 1.59 16.18 12.82
CA ASP A 94 2.20 16.89 13.96
C ASP A 94 1.81 16.33 15.35
N MET A 95 0.89 15.36 15.43
CA MET A 95 0.37 14.85 16.70
C MET A 95 0.94 13.50 17.17
N ASP A 96 1.52 12.65 16.31
CA ASP A 96 1.91 11.28 16.70
C ASP A 96 3.23 10.73 16.10
N PHE A 97 4.33 11.50 16.17
CA PHE A 97 5.70 10.94 16.00
C PHE A 97 6.58 10.99 17.27
N ARG A 98 6.03 11.38 18.43
CA ARG A 98 6.78 11.35 19.71
C ARG A 98 6.64 10.03 20.47
N THR A 99 5.95 9.03 19.92
CA THR A 99 5.49 7.85 20.69
C THR A 99 5.85 6.48 20.12
N LEU A 100 6.41 6.35 18.92
CA LEU A 100 6.73 5.03 18.32
C LEU A 100 8.23 4.79 18.09
N GLY A 101 9.08 5.36 18.95
CA GLY A 101 10.52 5.03 19.04
C GLY A 101 10.83 3.75 19.84
N LYS A 102 10.00 2.71 19.74
CA LYS A 102 10.12 1.43 20.46
C LYS A 102 9.08 0.49 19.84
N ASP A 103 9.41 -0.42 18.94
CA ASP A 103 10.19 -1.62 19.19
C ASP A 103 10.82 -2.09 17.86
N GLY A 104 12.13 -1.98 17.78
CA GLY A 104 12.91 -2.68 16.77
C GLY A 104 12.96 -4.16 17.12
N VAL A 105 12.33 -5.00 16.30
CA VAL A 105 12.49 -6.46 16.38
C VAL A 105 13.47 -6.86 15.29
N ILE A 106 14.71 -7.04 15.71
CA ILE A 106 15.81 -7.56 14.92
C ILE A 106 15.71 -9.09 15.02
N PHE A 107 15.42 -9.79 13.92
CA PHE A 107 15.65 -11.23 13.85
C PHE A 107 17.07 -11.45 13.35
N ARG A 108 17.94 -11.93 14.22
CA ARG A 108 19.21 -12.53 13.84
C ARG A 108 19.24 -13.94 14.42
N ASP A 109 18.90 -14.88 13.56
CA ASP A 109 19.29 -16.28 13.65
C ASP A 109 20.83 -16.35 13.65
N ASP A 110 21.44 -17.07 14.60
CA ASP A 110 22.55 -18.01 14.33
C ASP A 110 22.92 -18.80 15.61
N GLU A 111 22.85 -20.13 15.46
CA GLU A 111 23.60 -21.25 16.10
C GLU A 111 23.64 -21.48 17.62
#